data_AF-A0A3M6VUJ9-F1
#
_entry.id   AF-A0A3M6VUJ9-F1
#
_cell.length_a   1.000
_cell.length_b   1.000
_cell.length_c   1.000
_cell.angle_alpha   90.00
_cell.angle_beta   90.00
_cell.angle_gamma   90.00
#
_symmetry.space_group_name_H-M   'P 1'
#
loop_
_entity.id
_entity.type
_entity.pdbx_description
1 polymer ?
#
loop_
_entity_poly.entity_id
_entity_poly.type
_entity_poly.pdbx_seq_one_letter_code
_entity_poly.pdbx_strand_id
1 'polypeptide(L)'
;MVVTKGFKDCLEIGNQSRPNIFDLAIRKPDVLYKTVVEVDERVTLEDYAEDPERRQTEAQAPESASPDAELVKGLSGETVRILQRPQEDQIRTQLQKVYDSGLRSIAVCLMHGYTFPRHEALVGKIAKDIGFNHVSLSHELMPMIKLVPRATSACADAYLTPAIRKYI
;
A
#
# COMPACT_ATOMS: atom_id res chain seq x y z
N MET A 1 1.34 -7.24 7.07
CA MET A 1 1.09 -5.93 6.44
C MET A 1 2.28 -5.58 5.59
N VAL A 2 2.09 -5.19 4.35
CA VAL A 2 3.16 -4.81 3.42
C VAL A 2 2.98 -3.33 3.08
N VAL A 3 4.01 -2.53 3.30
CA VAL A 3 3.97 -1.07 3.14
C VAL A 3 5.23 -0.57 2.44
N THR A 4 5.17 0.67 1.95
CA THR A 4 6.34 1.40 1.46
C THR A 4 7.38 1.54 2.57
N LYS A 5 8.66 1.37 2.23
CA LYS A 5 9.78 1.59 3.15
C LYS A 5 9.76 2.99 3.78
N GLY A 6 9.97 3.05 5.09
CA GLY A 6 9.83 4.25 5.92
C GLY A 6 8.43 4.46 6.49
N PHE A 7 7.45 3.59 6.17
CA PHE A 7 6.05 3.71 6.63
C PHE A 7 5.61 2.52 7.49
N LYS A 8 6.55 1.74 8.03
CA LYS A 8 6.28 0.60 8.91
C LYS A 8 5.25 0.90 10.01
N ASP A 9 5.40 2.04 10.65
CA ASP A 9 4.65 2.39 11.85
C ASP A 9 3.35 3.15 11.53
N CYS A 10 2.93 3.26 10.25
CA CYS A 10 1.80 4.09 9.85
C CYS A 10 0.48 3.71 10.54
N LEU A 11 0.21 2.41 10.67
CA LEU A 11 -0.98 1.90 11.36
C LEU A 11 -0.82 1.90 12.88
N GLU A 12 0.42 1.80 13.37
CA GLU A 12 0.68 1.99 14.78
C GLU A 12 0.40 3.45 15.12
N ILE A 13 1.05 4.43 14.52
CA ILE A 13 0.80 5.87 14.72
C ILE A 13 -0.68 6.23 14.52
N GLY A 14 -1.34 5.62 13.53
CA GLY A 14 -2.75 5.85 13.24
C GLY A 14 -3.00 7.30 12.78
N ASN A 15 -4.17 7.83 13.14
CA ASN A 15 -4.57 9.20 12.81
C ASN A 15 -4.46 10.17 14.00
N GLN A 16 -3.81 9.74 15.09
CA GLN A 16 -3.66 10.51 16.34
C GLN A 16 -4.99 11.08 16.89
N SER A 17 -6.12 10.47 16.52
CA SER A 17 -7.43 10.94 16.98
C SER A 17 -7.56 10.67 18.48
N ARG A 18 -7.96 11.70 19.23
CA ARG A 18 -8.26 11.62 20.66
C ARG A 18 -9.78 11.62 20.84
N PRO A 19 -10.46 10.45 20.81
CA PRO A 19 -11.91 10.39 20.96
C PRO A 19 -12.38 11.02 22.28
N ASN A 20 -11.59 10.86 23.35
CA ASN A 20 -11.78 11.54 24.63
C ASN A 20 -10.66 12.58 24.84
N ILE A 21 -10.85 13.80 24.34
CA ILE A 21 -9.79 14.84 24.29
C ILE A 21 -9.21 15.23 25.67
N PHE A 22 -10.01 15.08 26.73
CA PHE A 22 -9.63 15.42 28.11
C PHE A 22 -9.10 14.23 28.92
N ASP A 23 -9.05 13.02 28.35
CA ASP A 23 -8.53 11.86 29.07
C ASP A 23 -6.99 11.97 29.22
N LEU A 24 -6.54 11.99 30.47
CA LEU A 24 -5.12 12.07 30.83
C LEU A 24 -4.39 10.73 30.63
N ALA A 25 -5.13 9.61 30.66
CA ALA A 25 -4.59 8.26 30.50
C ALA A 25 -4.98 7.68 29.14
N ILE A 26 -4.36 8.20 28.07
CA ILE A 26 -4.67 7.79 26.70
C ILE A 26 -4.35 6.30 26.51
N ARG A 27 -5.37 5.49 26.23
CA ARG A 27 -5.22 4.09 25.81
C ARG A 27 -5.36 3.99 24.31
N LYS A 28 -4.28 3.58 23.66
CA LYS A 28 -4.24 3.36 22.22
C LYS A 28 -4.73 1.95 21.89
N PRO A 29 -5.65 1.78 20.92
CA PRO A 29 -6.03 0.45 20.43
C PRO A 29 -4.83 -0.29 19.85
N ASP A 30 -4.83 -1.61 19.98
CA ASP A 30 -3.83 -2.47 19.36
C ASP A 30 -4.04 -2.60 17.85
N VAL A 31 -3.03 -3.10 17.13
CA VAL A 31 -3.04 -3.28 15.67
C VAL A 31 -3.51 -4.68 15.27
N LEU A 32 -4.11 -4.82 14.09
CA LEU A 32 -4.64 -6.10 13.59
C LEU A 32 -3.57 -7.02 12.95
N TYR A 33 -2.39 -6.48 12.62
CA TYR A 33 -1.34 -7.24 11.92
C TYR A 33 -0.31 -7.79 12.92
N LYS A 34 0.33 -8.91 12.55
CA LYS A 34 1.42 -9.50 13.35
C LYS A 34 2.81 -9.00 12.94
N THR A 35 3.03 -8.84 11.64
CA THR A 35 4.33 -8.47 11.07
C THR A 35 4.15 -7.43 9.97
N VAL A 36 5.10 -6.50 9.87
CA VAL A 36 5.20 -5.52 8.79
C VAL A 36 6.39 -5.85 7.91
N VAL A 37 6.18 -5.80 6.60
CA VAL A 37 7.23 -5.88 5.57
C VAL A 37 7.28 -4.56 4.85
N GLU A 38 8.48 -4.01 4.71
CA GLU A 38 8.74 -2.79 3.97
C GLU A 38 9.28 -3.12 2.59
N VAL A 39 8.59 -2.65 1.55
CA VAL A 39 9.02 -2.76 0.16
C VAL A 39 9.80 -1.50 -0.20
N ASP A 40 10.97 -1.69 -0.81
CA ASP A 40 11.80 -0.58 -1.28
C ASP A 40 11.27 -0.06 -2.63
N GLU A 41 10.14 0.63 -2.58
CA GLU A 41 9.56 1.35 -3.70
C GLU A 41 9.23 2.79 -3.33
N ARG A 42 9.16 3.69 -4.30
CA ARG A 42 8.71 5.06 -4.06
C ARG A 42 8.16 5.68 -5.33
N VAL A 43 6.99 6.29 -5.18
CA VAL A 43 6.37 7.13 -6.20
C VAL A 43 5.93 8.45 -5.56
N THR A 44 5.87 9.51 -6.34
CA THR A 44 5.37 10.83 -5.94
C THR A 44 4.51 11.41 -7.04
N LEU A 45 3.67 12.39 -6.70
CA LEU A 45 3.03 13.23 -7.70
C LEU A 45 4.07 14.23 -8.22
N GLU A 46 4.12 14.41 -9.54
CA GLU A 46 5.03 15.37 -10.19
C GLU A 46 4.51 16.80 -10.03
N ASP A 47 3.23 16.97 -10.31
CA ASP A 47 2.57 18.27 -10.24
C ASP A 47 2.04 18.52 -8.81
N TYR A 48 1.92 19.79 -8.43
CA TYR A 48 1.39 20.21 -7.13
C TYR A 48 0.19 21.14 -7.32
N ALA A 49 -0.78 21.07 -6.41
CA ALA A 49 -2.08 21.72 -6.57
C ALA A 49 -2.02 23.25 -6.60
N GLU A 50 -1.03 23.85 -5.92
CA GLU A 50 -0.89 25.30 -5.76
C GLU A 50 0.06 25.92 -6.78
N ASP A 51 0.19 25.35 -7.98
CA ASP A 51 0.98 25.97 -9.06
C ASP A 51 0.27 27.24 -9.58
N PRO A 52 0.87 28.44 -9.44
CA PRO A 52 0.29 29.68 -9.95
C PRO A 52 0.06 29.66 -11.46
N GLU A 53 0.87 28.90 -12.20
CA GLU A 53 0.77 28.77 -13.65
C GLU A 53 -0.09 27.58 -14.10
N ARG A 54 -0.56 26.75 -13.15
CA ARG A 54 -1.35 25.53 -13.39
C ARG A 54 -0.71 24.62 -14.44
N ARG A 55 0.62 24.48 -14.42
CA ARG A 55 1.32 23.57 -15.33
C ARG A 55 0.88 22.15 -15.03
N GLN A 56 0.65 21.39 -16.08
CA GLN A 56 0.39 19.96 -16.00
C GLN A 56 1.44 19.27 -16.84
N THR A 57 2.21 18.39 -16.20
CA THR A 57 3.23 17.63 -16.90
C THR A 57 2.55 16.53 -17.70
N GLU A 58 2.72 16.51 -19.03
CA GLU A 58 2.20 15.42 -19.83
C GLU A 58 3.05 14.15 -19.66
N ALA A 59 2.39 13.04 -19.32
CA ALA A 59 3.00 11.73 -19.23
C ALA A 59 2.17 10.69 -19.99
N GLN A 60 2.85 9.66 -20.47
CA GLN A 60 2.20 8.55 -21.16
C GLN A 60 1.39 7.71 -20.17
N ALA A 61 0.31 7.09 -20.67
CA ALA A 61 -0.43 6.10 -19.89
C ALA A 61 0.50 4.95 -19.50
N PRO A 62 0.26 4.26 -18.36
CA PRO A 62 1.16 3.23 -17.87
C PRO A 62 1.38 2.08 -18.85
N GLU A 63 0.40 1.81 -19.72
CA GLU A 63 0.44 0.74 -20.73
C GLU A 63 1.26 1.11 -21.98
N SER A 64 1.33 2.40 -22.31
CA SER A 64 2.09 2.91 -23.47
C SER A 64 3.46 3.45 -23.08
N ALA A 65 3.72 3.63 -21.79
CA ALA A 65 5.00 4.06 -21.27
C ALA A 65 6.07 2.97 -21.42
N SER A 66 7.30 3.39 -21.75
CA SER A 66 8.48 2.53 -21.70
C SER A 66 8.63 1.88 -20.31
N PRO A 67 9.16 0.65 -20.20
CA PRO A 67 9.45 0.02 -18.90
C PRO A 67 10.30 0.90 -17.97
N ASP A 68 11.19 1.72 -18.56
CA ASP A 68 12.10 2.61 -17.84
C ASP A 68 11.59 4.04 -17.69
N ALA A 69 10.34 4.32 -18.09
CA ALA A 69 9.74 5.64 -17.95
C ALA A 69 9.71 6.08 -16.48
N GLU A 70 10.27 7.27 -16.22
CA GLU A 70 10.26 7.88 -14.88
C GLU A 70 8.94 8.58 -14.56
N LEU A 71 8.21 9.01 -15.60
CA LEU A 71 6.93 9.70 -15.49
C LEU A 71 5.84 8.89 -16.20
N VAL A 72 4.74 8.69 -15.50
CA VAL A 72 3.58 7.92 -15.99
C VAL A 72 2.31 8.61 -15.53
N LYS A 73 1.27 8.55 -16.35
CA LYS A 73 -0.05 9.08 -15.99
C LYS A 73 -0.74 8.13 -15.02
N GLY A 74 -1.11 8.63 -13.83
CA GLY A 74 -1.86 7.89 -12.83
C GLY A 74 -3.33 7.72 -13.23
N LEU A 75 -4.02 6.77 -12.60
CA LEU A 75 -5.44 6.49 -12.84
C LEU A 75 -6.35 7.66 -12.49
N SER A 76 -5.94 8.50 -11.53
CA SER A 76 -6.66 9.70 -11.14
C SER A 76 -6.36 10.91 -12.05
N GLY A 77 -5.53 10.72 -13.08
CA GLY A 77 -5.22 11.73 -14.10
C GLY A 77 -3.96 12.55 -13.82
N GLU A 78 -3.42 12.51 -12.59
CA GLU A 78 -2.18 13.20 -12.24
C GLU A 78 -0.96 12.49 -12.82
N THR A 79 0.12 13.23 -13.05
CA THR A 79 1.40 12.65 -13.43
C THR A 79 2.14 12.15 -12.19
N VAL A 80 2.55 10.88 -12.24
CA VAL A 80 3.27 10.18 -11.17
C VAL A 80 4.71 10.01 -11.59
N ARG A 81 5.64 10.46 -10.74
CA ARG A 81 7.07 10.18 -10.86
C ARG A 81 7.44 8.93 -10.07
N ILE A 82 8.12 8.01 -10.71
CA ILE A 82 8.68 6.80 -10.11
C ILE A 82 10.10 7.14 -9.62
N LEU A 83 10.26 7.25 -8.30
CA LEU A 83 11.55 7.55 -7.67
C LEU A 83 12.36 6.30 -7.40
N GLN A 84 11.68 5.20 -7.02
CA GLN A 84 12.31 3.92 -6.73
C GLN A 84 11.41 2.79 -7.21
N ARG A 85 11.95 1.92 -8.07
CA ARG A 85 11.27 0.73 -8.56
C ARG A 85 11.49 -0.44 -7.59
N PRO A 86 10.44 -1.22 -7.28
CA PRO A 86 10.57 -2.40 -6.45
C PRO A 86 11.39 -3.48 -7.14
N GLN A 87 12.26 -4.18 -6.39
CA GLN A 87 12.99 -5.35 -6.89
C GLN A 87 12.24 -6.64 -6.56
N GLU A 88 11.91 -7.43 -7.58
CA GLU A 88 11.10 -8.65 -7.43
C GLU A 88 11.75 -9.69 -6.51
N ASP A 89 13.05 -9.92 -6.66
CA ASP A 89 13.80 -10.90 -5.85
C ASP A 89 13.82 -10.53 -4.36
N GLN A 90 13.93 -9.23 -4.07
CA GLN A 90 13.91 -8.72 -2.71
C GLN A 90 12.53 -8.91 -2.08
N ILE A 91 11.46 -8.53 -2.79
CA ILE A 91 10.08 -8.73 -2.35
C ILE A 91 9.83 -10.22 -2.12
N ARG A 92 10.20 -11.08 -3.06
CA ARG A 92 10.02 -12.53 -2.95
C ARG A 92 10.72 -13.06 -1.71
N THR A 93 11.97 -12.66 -1.46
CA THR A 93 12.73 -13.08 -0.28
C THR A 93 12.07 -12.61 1.02
N GLN A 94 11.59 -11.37 1.07
CA GLN A 94 10.92 -10.83 2.26
C GLN A 94 9.58 -11.52 2.52
N LEU A 95 8.76 -11.72 1.48
CA LEU A 95 7.47 -12.39 1.59
C LEU A 95 7.61 -13.88 1.91
N GLN A 96 8.64 -14.55 1.39
CA GLN A 96 8.91 -15.95 1.70
C GLN A 96 9.17 -16.13 3.20
N LYS A 97 9.99 -15.27 3.82
CA LYS A 97 10.23 -15.30 5.27
C LYS A 97 8.95 -15.17 6.08
N VAL A 98 8.03 -14.30 5.64
CA VAL A 98 6.71 -14.14 6.27
C VAL A 98 5.86 -15.40 6.10
N TYR A 99 5.88 -16.00 4.90
CA TYR A 99 5.19 -17.25 4.64
C TYR A 99 5.71 -18.38 5.53
N ASP A 100 7.02 -18.52 5.65
CA ASP A 100 7.68 -19.57 6.45
C ASP A 100 7.37 -19.42 7.95
N SER A 101 7.07 -18.19 8.41
CA SER A 101 6.59 -17.92 9.79
C SER A 101 5.15 -18.40 10.08
N GLY A 102 4.46 -18.96 9.09
CA GLY A 102 3.10 -19.51 9.20
C GLY A 102 1.98 -18.53 8.82
N LEU A 103 2.30 -17.30 8.42
CA LEU A 103 1.29 -16.34 7.94
C LEU A 103 0.82 -16.71 6.53
N ARG A 104 -0.50 -16.71 6.30
CA ARG A 104 -1.14 -17.11 5.02
C ARG A 104 -2.03 -16.03 4.40
N SER A 105 -2.19 -14.91 5.10
CA SER A 105 -2.93 -13.75 4.62
C SER A 105 -2.07 -12.50 4.75
N ILE A 106 -2.09 -11.64 3.74
CA ILE A 106 -1.40 -10.35 3.76
C ILE A 106 -2.31 -9.23 3.26
N ALA A 107 -2.06 -8.04 3.78
CA ALA A 107 -2.55 -6.78 3.23
C ALA A 107 -1.37 -6.01 2.65
N VAL A 108 -1.56 -5.38 1.48
CA VAL A 108 -0.56 -4.57 0.78
C VAL A 108 -1.12 -3.16 0.62
N CYS A 109 -0.43 -2.16 1.17
CA CYS A 109 -0.79 -0.76 1.05
C CYS A 109 0.46 0.10 0.85
N LEU A 110 0.67 0.55 -0.38
CA LEU A 110 1.81 1.37 -0.78
C LEU A 110 1.39 2.84 -0.93
N MET A 111 2.35 3.74 -0.78
CA MET A 111 2.16 5.17 -1.00
C MET A 111 1.71 5.42 -2.44
N HIS A 112 0.71 6.29 -2.59
CA HIS A 112 0.06 6.59 -3.87
C HIS A 112 -0.49 5.37 -4.65
N GLY A 113 -0.68 4.21 -4.02
CA GLY A 113 -1.25 3.02 -4.67
C GLY A 113 -2.65 3.24 -5.28
N TYR A 114 -3.40 4.23 -4.78
CA TYR A 114 -4.71 4.62 -5.31
C TYR A 114 -4.68 5.13 -6.77
N THR A 115 -3.60 5.81 -7.16
CA THR A 115 -3.42 6.38 -8.52
C THR A 115 -2.41 5.58 -9.32
N PHE A 116 -1.46 4.91 -8.66
CA PHE A 116 -0.45 4.06 -9.28
C PHE A 116 -0.45 2.62 -8.70
N PRO A 117 -1.33 1.73 -9.21
CA PRO A 117 -1.53 0.40 -8.64
C PRO A 117 -0.43 -0.62 -9.00
N ARG A 118 0.43 -0.33 -10.00
CA ARG A 118 1.37 -1.32 -10.58
C ARG A 118 2.30 -1.97 -9.55
N HIS A 119 2.83 -1.19 -8.61
CA HIS A 119 3.71 -1.74 -7.57
C HIS A 119 2.94 -2.64 -6.59
N GLU A 120 1.71 -2.27 -6.19
CA GLU A 120 0.87 -3.13 -5.35
C GLU A 120 0.49 -4.42 -6.08
N ALA A 121 0.10 -4.32 -7.36
CA ALA A 121 -0.24 -5.46 -8.19
C ALA A 121 0.95 -6.43 -8.35
N LEU A 122 2.17 -5.91 -8.51
CA LEU A 122 3.39 -6.71 -8.56
C LEU A 122 3.62 -7.49 -7.25
N VAL A 123 3.55 -6.81 -6.11
CA VAL A 123 3.65 -7.46 -4.78
C VAL A 123 2.56 -8.52 -4.63
N GLY A 124 1.34 -8.21 -5.06
CA GLY A 124 0.21 -9.14 -5.01
C GLY A 124 0.41 -10.38 -5.87
N LYS A 125 0.98 -10.22 -7.07
CA LYS A 125 1.35 -11.34 -7.96
C LYS A 125 2.40 -12.23 -7.28
N ILE A 126 3.49 -11.66 -6.78
CA ILE A 126 4.56 -12.41 -6.11
C ILE A 126 4.02 -13.17 -4.88
N ALA A 127 3.14 -12.53 -4.10
CA ALA A 127 2.50 -13.18 -2.96
C ALA A 127 1.62 -14.38 -3.38
N LYS A 128 0.84 -14.24 -4.45
CA LYS A 128 0.05 -15.35 -5.00
C LYS A 128 0.96 -16.48 -5.48
N ASP A 129 2.07 -16.16 -6.17
CA ASP A 129 3.06 -17.13 -6.64
C ASP A 129 3.74 -17.91 -5.50
N ILE A 130 3.96 -17.27 -4.34
CA ILE A 130 4.50 -17.92 -3.13
C ILE A 130 3.46 -18.86 -2.49
N GLY A 131 2.17 -18.61 -2.71
CA GLY A 131 1.08 -19.42 -2.17
C GLY A 131 0.34 -18.81 -0.98
N PHE A 132 0.35 -17.48 -0.82
CA PHE A 132 -0.54 -16.82 0.14
C PHE A 132 -2.02 -17.04 -0.25
N ASN A 133 -2.82 -17.54 0.69
CA ASN A 133 -4.22 -17.90 0.44
C ASN A 133 -5.11 -16.66 0.23
N HIS A 134 -4.74 -15.55 0.84
CA HIS A 134 -5.48 -14.30 0.76
C HIS A 134 -4.54 -13.11 0.68
N VAL A 135 -4.78 -12.24 -0.30
CA VAL A 135 -3.98 -11.06 -0.56
C VAL A 135 -4.94 -9.90 -0.76
N SER A 136 -4.95 -8.97 0.18
CA SER A 136 -5.77 -7.76 0.14
C SER A 136 -4.96 -6.60 -0.41
N LEU A 137 -5.28 -6.15 -1.62
CA LEU A 137 -4.62 -5.03 -2.26
C LEU A 137 -5.40 -3.74 -1.98
N SER A 138 -4.71 -2.73 -1.46
CA SER A 138 -5.39 -1.54 -0.96
C SER A 138 -6.05 -0.71 -2.06
N HIS A 139 -5.45 -0.68 -3.25
CA HIS A 139 -6.01 0.00 -4.42
C HIS A 139 -7.26 -0.69 -4.97
N GLU A 140 -7.39 -2.01 -4.83
CA GLU A 140 -8.60 -2.75 -5.28
C GLU A 140 -9.76 -2.55 -4.30
N LEU A 141 -9.47 -2.49 -3.00
CA LEU A 141 -10.48 -2.37 -1.95
C LEU A 141 -10.97 -0.93 -1.76
N MET A 142 -10.04 0.02 -1.71
CA MET A 142 -10.35 1.40 -1.36
C MET A 142 -9.36 2.38 -2.02
N PRO A 143 -9.56 2.76 -3.29
CA PRO A 143 -8.70 3.68 -4.04
C PRO A 143 -8.88 5.13 -3.59
N MET A 144 -8.58 5.41 -2.32
CA MET A 144 -8.60 6.76 -1.73
C MET A 144 -7.19 7.21 -1.38
N ILE A 145 -6.90 8.50 -1.52
CA ILE A 145 -5.58 9.10 -1.23
C ILE A 145 -5.08 8.83 0.21
N LYS A 146 -5.99 8.76 1.19
CA LYS A 146 -5.68 8.66 2.63
C LYS A 146 -5.05 7.30 2.99
N LEU A 147 -3.74 7.29 3.24
CA LEU A 147 -2.96 6.08 3.53
C LEU A 147 -3.49 5.31 4.75
N VAL A 148 -3.66 5.96 5.90
CA VAL A 148 -4.02 5.27 7.16
C VAL A 148 -5.38 4.58 7.06
N PRO A 149 -6.48 5.26 6.66
CA PRO A 149 -7.77 4.58 6.45
C PRO A 149 -7.68 3.45 5.44
N ARG A 150 -6.95 3.65 4.33
CA ARG A 150 -6.75 2.62 3.28
C ARG A 150 -6.04 1.38 3.80
N ALA A 151 -4.96 1.58 4.55
CA ALA A 151 -4.21 0.53 5.22
C ALA A 151 -5.08 -0.21 6.26
N THR A 152 -5.88 0.50 7.05
CA THR A 152 -6.76 -0.11 8.06
C THR A 152 -7.80 -1.02 7.40
N SER A 153 -8.46 -0.55 6.34
CA SER A 153 -9.45 -1.35 5.60
C SER A 153 -8.81 -2.59 4.97
N ALA A 154 -7.64 -2.45 4.35
CA ALA A 154 -6.93 -3.59 3.76
C ALA A 154 -6.50 -4.61 4.83
N CYS A 155 -6.03 -4.15 6.00
CA CYS A 155 -5.71 -5.03 7.13
C CYS A 155 -6.94 -5.75 7.68
N ALA A 156 -8.06 -5.06 7.84
CA ALA A 156 -9.30 -5.65 8.34
C ALA A 156 -9.82 -6.74 7.37
N ASP A 157 -9.81 -6.47 6.07
CA ASP A 157 -10.18 -7.46 5.04
C ASP A 157 -9.25 -8.69 5.08
N ALA A 158 -7.92 -8.48 5.12
CA ALA A 158 -6.96 -9.58 5.20
C ALA A 158 -7.12 -10.44 6.47
N TYR A 159 -7.57 -9.85 7.57
CA TYR A 159 -7.80 -10.55 8.83
C TYR A 159 -9.12 -11.32 8.84
N LEU A 160 -10.22 -10.68 8.41
CA LEU A 160 -11.57 -11.21 8.58
C LEU A 160 -12.01 -12.12 7.43
N THR A 161 -11.72 -11.76 6.17
CA THR A 161 -12.23 -12.46 4.99
C THR A 161 -11.86 -13.95 4.96
N PRO A 162 -10.62 -14.36 5.30
CA PRO A 162 -10.28 -15.79 5.38
C PRO A 162 -11.06 -16.56 6.45
N ALA A 163 -11.43 -15.92 7.56
CA ALA A 163 -12.22 -16.56 8.62
C ALA A 163 -13.69 -16.70 8.21
N ILE A 164 -14.25 -15.65 7.59
CA ILE A 164 -15.63 -15.65 7.09
C ILE A 164 -15.83 -16.73 6.02
N ARG A 165 -14.88 -16.88 5.08
CA ARG A 165 -14.94 -17.91 4.02
C ARG A 165 -14.85 -19.37 4.51
N LYS A 166 -14.41 -19.61 5.75
CA LYS A 166 -14.43 -20.96 6.35
C LYS A 166 -15.78 -21.30 6.99
N TYR A 167 -16.60 -20.29 7.27
CA TYR A 167 -17.87 -20.43 7.97
C TYR A 167 -19.05 -20.61 7.02
N ILE A 168 -18.95 -20.06 5.80
CA ILE A 168 -19.91 -20.20 4.71
C ILE A 168 -19.52 -21.41 3.87
#